data_AF-A0A4R1Z774-F1
#
_entry.id   AF-A0A4R1Z774-F1
#
_cell.length_a   1.000
_cell.length_b   1.000
_cell.length_c   1.000
_cell.angle_alpha   90.00
_cell.angle_beta   90.00
_cell.angle_gamma   90.00
#
_symmetry.space_group_name_H-M   'P 1'
#
loop_
_entity.id
_entity.type
_entity.pdbx_description
1 polymer ?
#
loop_
_entity_poly.entity_id
_entity_poly.type
_entity_poly.pdbx_seq_one_letter_code
_entity_poly.pdbx_strand_id
1 'polypeptide(L)'
;MGYYTKYKVKITPESEAVRQSIEADDDLYAIHEDGDSYKWYGHEDDMRELSIKYPEHTFELRGEGEEAGDIWRKYFKNGKMQYCPAQITYEPFDETKLI
;
A
#
# COMPACT_ATOMS: atom_id res chain seq x y z
N MET A 1 4.58 5.43 -21.08
CA MET A 1 4.87 6.34 -19.96
C MET A 1 4.43 5.63 -18.69
N GLY A 2 5.19 5.74 -17.60
CA GLY A 2 4.85 5.06 -16.35
C GLY A 2 4.63 6.06 -15.24
N TYR A 3 3.64 5.81 -14.40
CA TYR A 3 3.31 6.61 -13.24
C TYR A 3 4.17 6.18 -12.05
N TYR A 4 4.66 7.15 -11.30
CA TYR A 4 5.37 6.86 -10.06
C TYR A 4 4.38 6.84 -8.90
N THR A 5 4.56 5.90 -7.98
CA THR A 5 3.70 5.76 -6.81
C THR A 5 4.57 5.61 -5.58
N LYS A 6 4.23 6.34 -4.51
CA LYS A 6 4.85 6.15 -3.20
C LYS A 6 4.16 4.99 -2.50
N TYR A 7 4.92 3.98 -2.11
CA TYR A 7 4.40 2.80 -1.44
C TYR A 7 4.73 2.83 0.05
N LYS A 8 3.83 2.31 0.88
CA LYS A 8 4.09 2.07 2.30
C LYS A 8 3.43 0.79 2.75
N VAL A 9 4.19 -0.12 3.35
CA VAL A 9 3.66 -1.36 3.91
C VAL A 9 3.42 -1.24 5.41
N LYS A 10 2.34 -1.86 5.89
CA LYS A 10 2.11 -2.15 7.30
C LYS A 10 1.83 -3.64 7.46
N ILE A 11 2.40 -4.25 8.49
CA ILE A 11 2.32 -5.70 8.76
C ILE A 11 1.49 -5.89 10.03
N THR A 12 0.55 -6.83 10.05
CA THR A 12 -0.26 -7.12 11.24
C THR A 12 -0.49 -8.63 11.40
N PRO A 13 -0.10 -9.25 12.54
CA PRO A 13 0.62 -8.65 13.66
C PRO A 13 2.02 -8.15 13.27
N GLU A 14 2.57 -7.21 14.04
CA GLU A 14 3.92 -6.70 13.80
C GLU A 14 4.95 -7.83 13.98
N SER A 15 5.89 -7.96 13.03
CA SER A 15 6.90 -9.02 13.06
C SER A 15 8.20 -8.56 12.42
N GLU A 16 9.26 -8.53 13.23
CA GLU A 16 10.59 -8.13 12.79
C GLU A 16 11.19 -9.13 11.78
N ALA A 17 10.95 -10.42 11.97
CA ALA A 17 11.40 -11.44 11.02
C ALA A 17 10.76 -11.28 9.64
N VAL A 18 9.49 -10.83 9.60
CA VAL A 18 8.81 -10.53 8.33
C VAL A 18 9.37 -9.26 7.70
N ARG A 19 9.65 -8.21 8.50
CA ARG A 19 10.32 -7.00 8.00
C ARG A 19 11.67 -7.31 7.37
N GLN A 20 12.52 -8.06 8.07
CA GLN A 20 13.84 -8.45 7.56
C GLN A 20 13.75 -9.31 6.30
N SER A 21 12.73 -10.19 6.20
CA SER A 21 12.51 -10.95 4.96
C SER A 21 12.05 -10.07 3.80
N ILE A 22 11.32 -8.98 4.05
CA ILE A 22 10.93 -8.02 3.02
C ILE A 22 12.18 -7.26 2.59
N GLU A 23 12.93 -6.70 3.54
CA GLU A 23 14.17 -5.94 3.30
C GLU A 23 15.25 -6.71 2.54
N ALA A 24 15.30 -8.03 2.71
CA ALA A 24 16.21 -8.92 2.00
C ALA A 24 15.72 -9.35 0.60
N ASP A 25 14.49 -8.98 0.22
CA ASP A 25 13.89 -9.31 -1.06
C ASP A 25 14.10 -8.14 -2.05
N ASP A 26 14.94 -8.38 -3.05
CA ASP A 26 15.31 -7.40 -4.07
C ASP A 26 14.10 -6.97 -4.93
N ASP A 27 13.08 -7.84 -5.07
CA ASP A 27 11.87 -7.53 -5.84
C ASP A 27 10.90 -6.62 -5.08
N LEU A 28 11.05 -6.50 -3.75
CA LEU A 28 10.26 -5.62 -2.89
C LEU A 28 10.92 -4.26 -2.63
N TYR A 29 11.92 -3.87 -3.43
CA TYR A 29 12.70 -2.63 -3.28
C TYR A 29 11.83 -1.36 -3.16
N ALA A 30 10.69 -1.33 -3.85
CA ALA A 30 9.76 -0.20 -3.83
C ALA A 30 9.16 0.10 -2.43
N ILE A 31 9.30 -0.82 -1.47
CA ILE A 31 8.85 -0.66 -0.08
C ILE A 31 10.00 -0.20 0.85
N HIS A 32 11.27 -0.42 0.46
CA HIS A 32 12.44 -0.22 1.32
C HIS A 32 12.85 1.24 1.47
N GLU A 33 12.73 2.03 0.42
CA GLU A 33 13.18 3.42 0.46
C GLU A 33 12.07 4.35 0.96
N ASP A 34 12.35 4.95 2.12
CA ASP A 34 11.57 6.02 2.73
C ASP A 34 11.65 7.26 1.82
N GLY A 35 10.79 7.33 0.79
CA GLY A 35 10.50 8.60 0.12
C GLY A 35 10.46 8.63 -1.40
N ASP A 36 10.95 7.59 -2.10
CA ASP A 36 11.01 7.63 -3.57
C ASP A 36 9.80 6.95 -4.21
N SER A 37 9.13 7.71 -5.08
CA SER A 37 8.03 7.22 -5.89
C SER A 37 8.58 6.26 -6.95
N TYR A 38 8.02 5.06 -7.08
CA TYR A 38 8.57 3.99 -7.93
C TYR A 38 7.53 3.41 -8.90
N LYS A 39 8.02 2.76 -9.97
CA LYS A 39 7.19 1.99 -10.91
C LYS A 39 7.23 0.53 -10.50
N TRP A 40 6.16 0.06 -9.89
CA TRP A 40 6.06 -1.31 -9.41
C TRP A 40 4.78 -1.95 -9.92
N TYR A 41 4.75 -2.37 -11.19
CA TYR A 41 3.54 -2.94 -11.80
C TYR A 41 3.20 -4.34 -11.27
N GLY A 42 4.21 -5.07 -10.78
CA GLY A 42 4.07 -6.43 -10.22
C GLY A 42 3.62 -6.49 -8.76
N HIS A 43 3.43 -5.34 -8.10
CA HIS A 43 3.19 -5.29 -6.65
C HIS A 43 2.04 -6.15 -6.15
N GLU A 44 1.01 -6.40 -6.96
CA GLU A 44 -0.09 -7.27 -6.53
C GLU A 44 0.33 -8.73 -6.44
N ASP A 45 1.15 -9.21 -7.37
CA ASP A 45 1.58 -10.60 -7.41
C ASP A 45 2.65 -10.84 -6.35
N ASP A 46 3.63 -9.94 -6.25
CA ASP A 46 4.70 -10.00 -5.24
C ASP A 46 4.11 -10.00 -3.82
N MET A 47 3.13 -9.13 -3.54
CA MET A 47 2.48 -9.07 -2.23
C MET A 47 1.55 -10.26 -1.97
N ARG A 48 0.95 -10.86 -3.02
CA ARG A 48 0.19 -12.12 -2.87
C ARG A 48 1.14 -13.26 -2.49
N GLU A 49 2.27 -13.40 -3.17
CA GLU A 49 3.29 -14.42 -2.87
C GLU A 49 3.84 -14.25 -1.45
N LEU A 50 4.17 -13.02 -1.05
CA LEU A 50 4.56 -12.70 0.33
C LEU A 50 3.48 -13.10 1.34
N SER A 51 2.21 -12.86 1.02
CA SER A 51 1.10 -13.24 1.89
C SER A 51 0.85 -14.75 1.97
N ILE A 52 1.29 -15.53 0.98
CA ILE A 52 1.30 -17.00 1.02
C ILE A 52 2.43 -17.50 1.91
N LYS A 53 3.60 -16.85 1.86
CA LYS A 53 4.76 -17.16 2.71
C LYS A 53 4.46 -16.91 4.19
N TYR A 54 3.67 -15.89 4.50
CA TYR A 54 3.28 -15.51 5.86
C TYR A 54 1.74 -15.46 6.03
N PRO A 55 1.04 -16.61 6.00
CA PRO A 55 -0.43 -16.67 5.91
C PRO A 55 -1.17 -16.11 7.13
N GLU A 56 -0.51 -16.10 8.29
CA GLU A 56 -1.04 -15.55 9.54
C GLU A 56 -0.99 -14.01 9.59
N HIS A 57 -0.18 -13.40 8.72
CA HIS A 57 0.01 -11.95 8.67
C HIS A 57 -0.93 -11.32 7.63
N THR A 58 -1.31 -10.08 7.90
CA THR A 58 -2.03 -9.21 6.98
C THR A 58 -1.11 -8.09 6.57
N PHE A 59 -0.95 -7.88 5.28
CA PHE A 59 -0.15 -6.81 4.71
C PHE A 59 -1.07 -5.72 4.17
N GLU A 60 -0.97 -4.51 4.69
CA GLU A 60 -1.62 -3.32 4.13
C GLU A 60 -0.57 -2.56 3.30
N LEU A 61 -0.73 -2.56 1.99
CA LEU A 61 0.05 -1.72 1.07
C LEU A 61 -0.74 -0.45 0.78
N ARG A 62 -0.17 0.70 1.11
CA ARG A 62 -0.69 2.02 0.73
C ARG A 62 0.04 2.49 -0.50
N GLY A 63 -0.70 3.05 -1.45
CA GLY A 63 -0.14 3.74 -2.61
C GLY A 63 -0.68 5.15 -2.69
N GLU A 64 0.22 6.09 -3.01
CA GLU A 64 -0.10 7.48 -3.34
C GLU A 64 0.59 7.82 -4.66
N GLY A 65 -0.21 8.00 -5.72
CA GLY A 65 0.26 8.39 -7.04
C GLY A 65 0.50 9.89 -7.18
N GLU A 66 0.83 10.32 -8.39
CA GLU A 66 1.14 11.72 -8.70
C GLU A 66 -0.11 12.61 -8.81
N GLU A 67 -1.29 12.02 -9.05
CA GLU A 67 -2.55 12.74 -9.21
C GLU A 67 -3.30 12.90 -7.88
N ALA A 68 -3.89 14.08 -7.67
CA ALA A 68 -4.71 14.36 -6.49
C ALA A 68 -5.89 13.38 -6.41
N GLY A 69 -5.89 12.53 -5.39
CA GLY A 69 -6.92 11.51 -5.18
C GLY A 69 -6.53 10.11 -5.64
N ASP A 70 -5.35 9.91 -6.25
CA ASP A 70 -4.77 8.58 -6.49
C ASP A 70 -4.18 8.02 -5.18
N ILE A 71 -5.06 7.84 -4.21
CA ILE A 71 -4.75 7.32 -2.88
C ILE A 71 -5.53 6.02 -2.74
N TRP A 72 -4.83 4.95 -2.41
CA TRP A 72 -5.46 3.64 -2.27
C TRP A 72 -4.76 2.80 -1.21
N ARG A 73 -5.50 1.78 -0.76
CA ARG A 73 -4.98 0.69 0.07
C ARG A 73 -5.26 -0.64 -0.60
N LYS A 74 -4.31 -1.56 -0.49
CA LYS A 74 -4.49 -2.97 -0.83
C LYS A 74 -4.18 -3.81 0.39
N TYR A 75 -5.02 -4.79 0.66
CA TYR A 75 -4.86 -5.73 1.76
C TYR A 75 -4.53 -7.11 1.20
N PHE A 76 -3.48 -7.74 1.71
CA PHE A 76 -3.05 -9.08 1.30
C PHE A 76 -3.02 -10.03 2.49
N LYS A 77 -3.61 -11.21 2.34
CA LYS A 77 -3.61 -12.26 3.36
C LYS A 77 -3.81 -13.63 2.74
N ASN A 78 -2.86 -14.55 2.98
CA ASN A 78 -2.96 -15.95 2.56
C ASN A 78 -3.33 -16.10 1.07
N GLY A 79 -2.61 -15.39 0.20
CA GLY A 79 -2.79 -15.39 -1.26
C GLY A 79 -3.98 -14.57 -1.78
N LYS A 80 -4.79 -13.98 -0.90
CA LYS A 80 -5.95 -13.14 -1.27
C LYS A 80 -5.56 -11.68 -1.28
N MET A 81 -6.24 -10.89 -2.12
CA MET A 81 -6.08 -9.44 -2.21
C MET A 81 -7.44 -8.74 -2.15
N GLN A 82 -7.50 -7.61 -1.46
CA GLN A 82 -8.62 -6.67 -1.50
C GLN A 82 -8.11 -5.26 -1.85
N TYR A 83 -8.69 -4.65 -2.88
CA TYR A 83 -8.42 -3.26 -3.27
C TYR A 83 -9.44 -2.31 -2.63
N CYS A 84 -8.93 -1.25 -2.02
CA CYS A 84 -9.71 -0.22 -1.32
C CYS A 84 -9.26 1.18 -1.81
N PRO A 85 -9.90 1.74 -2.85
CA PRO A 85 -9.64 3.12 -3.26
C PRO A 85 -10.10 4.09 -2.15
N ALA A 86 -9.40 5.21 -2.00
CA ALA A 86 -9.85 6.25 -1.09
C ALA A 86 -11.15 6.88 -1.61
N GLN A 87 -12.06 7.19 -0.69
CA GLN A 87 -13.25 7.99 -0.98
C GLN A 87 -13.07 9.36 -0.34
N ILE A 88 -12.82 10.37 -1.15
CA ILE A 88 -12.71 11.76 -0.72
C ILE A 88 -14.09 12.40 -0.84
N THR A 89 -14.63 12.85 0.28
CA THR A 89 -15.97 13.46 0.35
C THR A 89 -15.91 14.80 1.06
N TYR A 90 -16.76 15.73 0.64
CA TYR A 90 -16.97 17.01 1.33
C TYR A 90 -18.26 16.94 2.15
N GLU A 91 -18.27 17.62 3.30
CA GLU A 91 -19.54 17.86 4.00
C GLU A 91 -20.50 18.67 3.10
N PRO A 92 -21.82 18.52 3.28
CA PRO A 92 -22.78 19.42 2.65
C PRO A 92 -22.47 20.87 3.00
N PHE A 93 -22.70 21.76 2.03
CA PHE A 93 -22.57 23.20 2.26
C PHE A 93 -23.53 23.67 3.36
N ASP A 94 -23.00 24.46 4.29
CA ASP A 94 -23.73 25.01 5.44
C ASP A 94 -23.44 26.52 5.55
N GLU A 95 -24.41 27.34 5.13
CA GLU A 95 -24.31 28.80 5.18
C GLU A 95 -24.10 29.33 6.61
N THR A 96 -24.55 28.59 7.63
CA THR A 96 -24.41 29.03 9.03
C THR A 96 -22.97 28.92 9.54
N LYS A 97 -22.11 28.17 8.84
CA LYS A 97 -20.68 28.03 9.12
C LYS A 97 -19.80 29.05 8.39
N LEU A 98 -20.39 29.97 7.62
CA LEU A 98 -19.64 31.04 6.97
C LEU A 98 -19.17 32.06 8.03
N ILE A 99 -17.87 32.39 8.03
CA ILE A 99 -17.22 33.36 8.93
C ILE A 99 -17.00 34.69 8.20
#